data_AF-A0A352MHI0-F1
#
_entry.id   AF-A0A352MHI0-F1
#
_cell.length_a   1.000
_cell.length_b   1.000
_cell.length_c   1.000
_cell.angle_alpha   90.00
_cell.angle_beta   90.00
_cell.angle_gamma   90.00
#
_symmetry.space_group_name_H-M   'P 1'
#
loop_
_entity.id
_entity.type
_entity.pdbx_description
1 polymer ?
#
loop_
_entity_poly.entity_id
_entity_poly.type
_entity_poly.pdbx_seq_one_letter_code
_entity_poly.pdbx_strand_id
1 'polypeptide(L)'
;CLKDLHTMLKKHGDWMELGSADEQKPAKEGTVEAWGRSEKNPVGGWYGLKKGLRGRFGMYVPPLMEKLGLAEVTHDAKGNKMKAK
;
A
#
# COMPACT_ATOMS: atom_id res chain seq x y z
N CYS A 1 -5.57 -8.44 -4.05
CA CYS A 1 -4.87 -7.26 -3.50
C CYS A 1 -5.74 -6.45 -2.54
N LEU A 2 -6.94 -5.96 -2.90
CA LEU A 2 -7.73 -5.08 -2.00
C LEU A 2 -8.13 -5.77 -0.69
N LYS A 3 -8.68 -6.99 -0.77
CA LYS A 3 -9.04 -7.79 0.42
C LYS A 3 -7.82 -8.09 1.30
N ASP A 4 -6.69 -8.40 0.66
CA ASP A 4 -5.44 -8.71 1.34
C ASP A 4 -4.89 -7.49 2.07
N LEU A 5 -4.87 -6.33 1.41
CA LEU A 5 -4.44 -5.07 1.98
C LEU A 5 -5.36 -4.65 3.13
N HIS A 6 -6.68 -4.75 2.94
CA HIS A 6 -7.66 -4.46 3.99
C HIS A 6 -7.45 -5.34 5.22
N THR A 7 -7.24 -6.64 5.01
CA THR A 7 -6.98 -7.59 6.09
C THR A 7 -5.68 -7.27 6.83
N MET A 8 -4.63 -6.92 6.08
CA MET A 8 -3.35 -6.49 6.66
C MET A 8 -3.53 -5.20 7.49
N LEU A 9 -4.21 -4.19 6.96
CA LEU A 9 -4.44 -2.93 7.65
C LEU A 9 -5.29 -3.11 8.91
N LYS A 10 -6.29 -3.99 8.90
CA LYS A 10 -7.05 -4.36 10.10
C LYS A 10 -6.18 -5.00 11.16
N LYS A 11 -5.25 -5.88 10.76
CA LYS A 11 -4.29 -6.49 11.68
C LYS A 11 -3.28 -5.48 12.22
N HIS A 12 -2.86 -4.53 11.40
CA HIS A 12 -1.96 -3.43 11.81
C HIS A 12 -2.66 -2.48 12.79
N GLY A 13 -3.96 -2.22 12.62
CA GLY A 13 -4.81 -1.55 13.60
C GLY A 13 -4.65 -0.02 13.70
N ASP A 14 -3.64 0.55 13.05
CA ASP A 14 -3.34 1.98 13.09
C ASP A 14 -3.08 2.55 11.69
N TRP A 15 -2.69 3.83 11.61
CA TRP A 15 -2.24 4.48 10.39
C TRP A 15 -0.92 3.87 9.90
N MET A 16 -0.86 3.59 8.60
CA MET A 16 0.33 3.12 7.90
C MET A 16 0.70 4.10 6.80
N GLU A 17 1.98 4.49 6.72
CA GLU A 17 2.48 5.35 5.65
C GLU A 17 2.33 4.69 4.28
N LEU A 18 1.94 5.46 3.26
CA LEU A 18 1.79 4.95 1.90
C LEU A 18 3.14 4.53 1.30
N GLY A 19 4.19 5.34 1.52
CA GLY A 19 5.57 4.99 1.21
C GLY A 19 5.89 4.74 -0.26
N SER A 20 5.14 5.33 -1.20
CA SER A 20 5.36 5.18 -2.64
C SER A 20 6.83 5.38 -3.01
N ALA A 21 7.39 4.44 -3.77
CA ALA A 21 8.79 4.43 -4.18
C ALA A 21 8.91 3.98 -5.64
N ASP A 22 9.94 4.40 -6.35
CA ASP A 22 10.19 3.86 -7.70
C ASP A 22 10.48 2.33 -7.64
N GLU A 23 10.25 1.60 -8.73
CA GLU A 23 10.54 0.15 -8.77
C GLU A 23 12.02 -0.17 -8.58
N GLN A 24 12.92 0.73 -8.97
CA GLN A 24 14.36 0.56 -8.84
C GLN A 24 14.89 0.94 -7.46
N LYS A 25 14.07 1.58 -6.63
CA LYS A 25 14.44 2.02 -5.29
C LYS A 25 13.84 1.11 -4.23
N PRO A 26 14.53 0.87 -3.10
CA PRO A 26 13.92 0.17 -1.98
C PRO A 26 12.73 0.97 -1.46
N ALA A 27 11.63 0.28 -1.15
CA ALA A 27 10.52 0.87 -0.45
C ALA A 27 10.85 0.98 1.04
N LYS A 28 10.44 2.07 1.69
CA LYS A 28 10.63 2.25 3.13
C LYS A 28 9.90 1.15 3.89
N GLU A 29 10.59 0.45 4.79
CA GLU A 29 9.98 -0.61 5.59
C GLU A 29 8.81 -0.08 6.43
N GLY A 30 7.82 -0.93 6.69
CA GLY A 30 6.62 -0.56 7.45
C GLY A 30 5.62 0.30 6.68
N THR A 31 5.77 0.43 5.35
CA THR A 31 4.83 1.17 4.49
C THR A 31 3.95 0.24 3.66
N VAL A 32 2.83 0.78 3.16
CA VAL A 32 1.91 0.06 2.25
C VAL A 32 2.63 -0.39 0.99
N GLU A 33 3.51 0.45 0.45
CA GLU A 33 4.33 0.10 -0.70
C GLU A 33 5.27 -1.07 -0.38
N ALA A 34 5.99 -1.04 0.75
CA ALA A 34 6.87 -2.13 1.14
C ALA A 34 6.11 -3.45 1.35
N TRP A 35 4.92 -3.40 1.97
CA TRP A 35 4.06 -4.58 2.07
C TRP A 35 3.62 -5.10 0.70
N GLY A 36 3.27 -4.21 -0.22
CA GLY A 36 2.85 -4.56 -1.58
C GLY A 36 3.95 -5.21 -2.44
N ARG A 37 5.21 -5.12 -2.03
CA ARG A 37 6.39 -5.75 -2.64
C ARG A 37 6.88 -6.99 -1.90
N SER A 38 6.40 -7.22 -0.69
CA SER A 38 6.97 -8.20 0.24
C SER A 38 6.68 -9.64 -0.19
N GLU A 39 7.69 -10.51 -0.09
CA GLU A 39 7.53 -11.96 -0.24
C GLU A 39 6.65 -12.58 0.86
N LYS A 40 6.39 -11.84 1.95
CA LYS A 40 5.54 -12.29 3.06
C LYS A 40 4.06 -11.94 2.87
N ASN A 41 3.71 -11.21 1.80
CA ASN A 41 2.31 -10.96 1.49
C ASN A 41 1.66 -12.20 0.85
N PRO A 42 0.31 -12.27 0.75
CA PRO A 42 -0.37 -13.46 0.23
C PRO A 42 0.00 -13.90 -1.19
N VAL A 43 0.58 -13.02 -2.00
CA VAL A 43 1.00 -13.35 -3.37
C VAL A 43 2.49 -13.69 -3.48
N GLY A 44 3.23 -13.65 -2.37
CA GLY A 44 4.65 -14.02 -2.34
C GLY A 44 5.57 -13.04 -3.05
N GLY A 45 5.17 -11.78 -3.20
CA GLY A 45 5.98 -10.79 -3.91
C GLY A 45 5.20 -9.56 -4.35
N TRP A 46 5.43 -9.10 -5.58
CA TRP A 46 4.88 -7.83 -6.05
C TRP A 46 3.43 -7.96 -6.50
N TYR A 47 2.53 -7.12 -5.97
CA TYR A 47 1.20 -6.93 -6.58
C TYR A 47 1.26 -6.18 -7.93
N GLY A 48 2.28 -5.34 -8.13
CA GLY A 48 2.53 -4.68 -9.42
C GLY A 48 3.37 -5.56 -10.34
N LEU A 49 2.77 -6.14 -11.38
CA LEU A 49 3.45 -7.12 -12.24
C LEU A 49 4.12 -6.50 -13.47
N LYS A 50 3.60 -5.37 -13.98
CA LYS A 50 4.12 -4.72 -15.19
C LYS A 50 5.40 -3.92 -14.92
N LYS A 51 6.51 -4.32 -15.54
CA LYS A 51 7.79 -3.60 -15.52
C LYS A 51 7.60 -2.12 -15.92
N GLY A 52 8.26 -1.21 -15.23
CA GLY A 52 8.11 0.24 -15.39
C GLY A 52 6.90 0.84 -14.68
N LEU A 53 5.94 0.01 -14.24
CA LEU A 53 4.78 0.40 -13.44
C LEU A 53 4.73 -0.32 -12.09
N ARG A 54 5.73 -1.15 -11.78
CA ARG A 54 5.88 -1.68 -10.43
C ARG A 54 6.20 -0.51 -9.50
N GLY A 55 5.90 -0.68 -8.23
CA GLY A 55 6.29 0.32 -7.23
C GLY A 55 5.28 1.44 -7.00
N ARG A 56 4.12 1.37 -7.65
CA ARG A 56 3.04 2.37 -7.51
C ARG A 56 1.85 1.82 -6.73
N PHE A 57 2.08 0.79 -5.92
CA PHE A 57 1.02 0.12 -5.18
C PHE A 57 0.42 1.06 -4.12
N GLY A 58 1.28 1.69 -3.31
CA GLY A 58 0.95 2.72 -2.33
C GLY A 58 0.48 4.04 -2.96
N MET A 59 0.45 4.17 -4.28
CA MET A 59 -0.07 5.35 -4.98
C MET A 59 -1.47 5.10 -5.56
N TYR A 60 -1.67 3.95 -6.22
CA TYR A 60 -2.91 3.68 -6.95
C TYR A 60 -3.97 2.94 -6.12
N VAL A 61 -3.55 2.12 -5.16
CA VAL A 61 -4.48 1.30 -4.38
C VAL A 61 -5.20 2.09 -3.27
N PRO A 62 -4.52 2.96 -2.50
CA PRO A 62 -5.18 3.68 -1.40
C PRO A 62 -6.37 4.55 -1.81
N PRO A 63 -6.29 5.39 -2.86
CA PRO A 63 -7.44 6.21 -3.28
C PRO A 63 -8.65 5.36 -3.73
N LEU A 64 -8.39 4.20 -4.34
CA LEU A 64 -9.45 3.26 -4.71
C LEU A 64 -10.11 2.65 -3.47
N MET A 65 -9.32 2.21 -2.49
CA MET A 65 -9.86 1.67 -1.24
C MET A 65 -10.67 2.70 -0.45
N GLU A 66 -10.21 3.94 -0.43
CA GLU A 66 -10.95 5.06 0.14
C GLU A 66 -12.30 5.26 -0.56
N LYS A 67 -12.29 5.31 -1.90
CA LYS A 67 -13.53 5.46 -2.69
C LYS A 67 -14.52 4.32 -2.47
N LEU A 68 -14.02 3.10 -2.25
CA LEU A 68 -14.82 1.92 -1.95
C LEU A 68 -15.24 1.82 -0.47
N GLY A 69 -14.82 2.76 0.38
CA GLY A 69 -15.16 2.76 1.81
C GLY A 69 -14.45 1.68 2.62
N LEU A 70 -13.36 1.10 2.09
CA LEU A 70 -12.57 0.06 2.75
C LEU A 70 -11.48 0.66 3.66
N ALA A 71 -11.00 1.85 3.35
CA ALA A 71 -9.94 2.50 4.12
C ALA A 71 -10.19 4.01 4.24
N GLU A 72 -9.53 4.63 5.20
CA GLU A 72 -9.37 6.07 5.29
C GLU A 72 -7.95 6.44 4.85
N VAL A 73 -7.79 7.55 4.12
CA VAL A 73 -6.49 8.01 3.62
C VAL A 73 -6.32 9.48 3.99
N THR A 74 -5.10 9.86 4.39
CA THR A 74 -4.80 11.28 4.64
C THR A 74 -4.47 12.01 3.32
N HIS A 75 -4.82 13.29 3.25
CA HIS A 75 -4.68 14.13 2.07
C HIS A 75 -3.74 15.32 2.34
N ASP A 76 -2.57 15.02 2.88
CA ASP A 76 -1.50 15.98 3.16
C ASP A 76 -0.66 16.24 1.91
N ALA A 77 0.13 17.32 1.93
CA ALA A 77 1.07 17.63 0.85
C ALA A 77 2.15 16.55 0.64
N LYS A 78 2.47 15.77 1.70
CA LYS A 78 3.43 14.67 1.67
C LYS A 78 3.24 13.76 2.88
N GLY A 79 3.73 12.52 2.77
CA GLY A 79 3.74 11.58 3.90
C GLY A 79 2.38 11.00 4.23
N ASN A 80 1.49 10.91 3.22
CA ASN A 80 0.15 10.39 3.39
C ASN A 80 0.15 8.99 4.00
N LYS A 81 -0.92 8.72 4.75
CA LYS A 81 -1.13 7.46 5.47
C LYS A 81 -2.49 6.89 5.12
N MET A 82 -2.67 5.60 5.36
CA MET A 82 -3.97 4.95 5.30
C MET A 82 -4.23 4.05 6.50
N LYS A 83 -5.50 3.83 6.80
CA LYS A 83 -5.97 2.93 7.86
C LYS A 83 -7.20 2.16 7.36
N ALA A 84 -7.37 0.92 7.81
CA ALA A 84 -8.59 0.16 7.51
C ALA A 84 -9.82 0.77 8.21
N LYS A 85 -10.95 0.72 7.50
CA LYS A 85 -12.27 0.99 8.07
C LYS A 85 -12.89 -0.26 8.71
#